data_AF-A0A945XBH8-F1
#
_entry.id   AF-A0A945XBH8-F1
#
_cell.length_a   1.000
_cell.length_b   1.000
_cell.length_c   1.000
_cell.angle_alpha   90.00
_cell.angle_beta   90.00
_cell.angle_gamma   90.00
#
_symmetry.space_group_name_H-M   'P 1'
#
loop_
_entity.id
_entity.type
_entity.pdbx_description
1 polymer ?
#
loop_
_entity_poly.entity_id
_entity_poly.type
_entity_poly.pdbx_seq_one_letter_code
_entity_poly.pdbx_strand_id
1 'polypeptide(L)' 'LIEADLPLPAYEMMLKSSHLFNLLDARNAISVTERARFIGRIRSLSRAVAQAYYERRESLGFPMLGDAS' A
#
# COMPACT_ATOMS: atom_id res chain seq x y z
N LEU A 1 11.12 -2.79 -1.31
CA LEU A 1 10.45 -2.18 -2.49
C LEU A 1 10.24 -0.69 -2.28
N ILE A 2 9.56 -0.27 -1.20
CA ILE A 2 9.44 1.17 -0.86
C ILE A 2 10.84 1.79 -0.66
N GLU A 3 11.69 1.17 0.16
CA GLU A 3 13.09 1.59 0.37
C GLU A 3 13.96 1.55 -0.90
N ALA A 4 13.53 0.82 -1.92
CA ALA A 4 14.22 0.71 -3.20
C ALA A 4 13.66 1.70 -4.25
N ASP A 5 12.84 2.67 -3.82
CA ASP A 5 12.14 3.65 -4.69
C ASP A 5 11.26 2.98 -5.78
N LEU A 6 10.61 1.87 -5.43
CA LEU A 6 9.69 1.13 -6.32
C LEU A 6 8.25 1.16 -5.76
N PRO A 7 7.55 2.31 -5.83
CA PRO A 7 6.22 2.46 -5.22
C PRO A 7 5.13 1.62 -5.91
N LEU A 8 5.15 1.49 -7.24
CA LEU A 8 4.15 0.70 -7.97
C LEU A 8 4.26 -0.81 -7.66
N PRO A 9 5.44 -1.46 -7.72
CA PRO A 9 5.59 -2.84 -7.26
C PRO A 9 5.22 -3.04 -5.79
N ALA A 10 5.55 -2.07 -4.92
CA ALA A 10 5.17 -2.12 -3.51
C ALA A 10 3.65 -2.09 -3.32
N TYR A 11 2.94 -1.27 -4.11
CA TYR A 11 1.48 -1.21 -4.12
C TYR A 11 0.85 -2.55 -4.49
N GLU A 12 1.35 -3.20 -5.55
CA GLU A 12 0.84 -4.52 -5.97
C GLU A 12 1.01 -5.58 -4.88
N MET A 13 2.16 -5.61 -4.20
CA MET A 13 2.38 -6.54 -3.08
C MET A 13 1.47 -6.23 -1.89
N MET A 14 1.22 -4.94 -1.61
CA MET A 14 0.27 -4.54 -0.58
C MET A 14 -1.14 -5.02 -0.90
N LEU A 15 -1.59 -4.90 -2.16
CA LEU A 15 -2.91 -5.36 -2.60
C LEU A 15 -3.05 -6.87 -2.43
N LYS A 16 -2.04 -7.65 -2.83
CA LYS A 16 -1.99 -9.10 -2.62
C LYS A 16 -2.09 -9.47 -1.13
N SER A 17 -1.38 -8.73 -0.28
CA SER A 17 -1.41 -8.94 1.18
C SER A 17 -2.79 -8.64 1.76
N SER A 18 -3.45 -7.57 1.31
CA SER A 18 -4.81 -7.21 1.71
C SER A 18 -5.83 -8.28 1.28
N HIS A 19 -5.71 -8.78 0.05
CA HIS A 19 -6.57 -9.85 -0.44
C HIS A 19 -6.38 -11.15 0.36
N LEU A 20 -5.13 -11.55 0.62
CA LEU A 20 -4.85 -12.74 1.43
C LEU A 20 -5.39 -12.60 2.85
N PHE A 21 -5.26 -11.42 3.46
CA PHE A 21 -5.89 -11.12 4.75
C PHE A 21 -7.39 -11.37 4.69
N ASN A 22 -8.10 -10.86 3.69
CA ASN A 22 -9.55 -11.08 3.56
C ASN A 22 -9.91 -12.57 3.46
N LEU A 23 -9.11 -13.37 2.75
CA LEU A 23 -9.34 -14.81 2.67
C LEU A 23 -9.13 -15.52 4.01
N LEU A 24 -8.09 -15.15 4.76
CA LEU A 24 -7.83 -15.71 6.10
C LEU A 24 -8.91 -15.29 7.10
N ASP A 25 -9.34 -14.04 7.01
CA ASP A 25 -10.37 -13.44 7.85
C ASP A 25 -11.74 -14.11 7.65
N ALA A 26 -12.13 -14.31 6.38
CA ALA A 26 -13.36 -15.00 6.02
C ALA A 26 -13.36 -16.49 6.43
N ARG A 27 -12.18 -17.11 6.50
CA ARG A 27 -12.01 -18.49 6.97
C ARG A 27 -11.97 -18.61 8.50
N ASN A 28 -12.09 -17.49 9.23
CA ASN A 28 -11.88 -17.42 10.68
C ASN A 28 -10.53 -18.03 11.11
N ALA A 29 -9.51 -17.95 10.24
CA ALA A 29 -8.19 -18.53 10.46
C ALA A 29 -7.27 -17.61 11.28
N ILE A 30 -7.77 -16.44 11.71
CA ILE A 30 -7.04 -15.45 12.52
C ILE A 30 -7.92 -14.98 13.67
N SER A 31 -7.29 -14.76 14.83
CA SER A 31 -7.94 -14.24 16.04
C SER A 31 -8.30 -12.76 15.91
N VAL A 32 -9.14 -12.26 16.82
CA VAL A 32 -9.52 -10.83 16.90
C VAL A 32 -8.29 -9.92 17.06
N THR A 33 -7.33 -10.32 17.89
CA THR A 33 -6.09 -9.55 18.11
C THR A 33 -5.21 -9.54 16.86
N GLU A 34 -5.10 -10.67 16.15
CA GLU A 34 -4.37 -10.75 14.88
C GLU A 34 -5.03 -9.91 13.80
N ARG A 35 -6.37 -9.95 13.70
CA ARG A 35 -7.14 -9.13 12.77
C ARG A 35 -6.81 -7.65 12.94
N ALA A 36 -6.88 -7.12 14.17
CA ALA A 36 -6.55 -5.73 14.46
C ALA A 36 -5.09 -5.39 14.06
N ARG A 37 -4.14 -6.29 14.36
CA ARG A 37 -2.72 -6.12 13.99
C ARG A 37 -2.52 -6.11 12.47
N PHE A 38 -3.14 -7.01 11.72
CA PHE A 38 -3.03 -7.06 10.25
C PHE A 38 -3.62 -5.81 9.61
N ILE A 39 -4.79 -5.36 10.05
CA ILE A 39 -5.40 -4.12 9.56
C ILE A 39 -4.47 -2.93 9.81
N GLY A 40 -3.86 -2.85 11.00
CA GLY A 40 -2.86 -1.83 11.31
C GLY A 40 -1.67 -1.85 10.35
N ARG A 41 -1.09 -3.03 10.11
CA ARG A 41 0.04 -3.20 9.18
C ARG A 41 -0.31 -2.82 7.74
N ILE A 42 -1.46 -3.28 7.22
CA ILE A 42 -1.92 -2.95 5.86
C ILE A 42 -2.13 -1.44 5.72
N ARG A 43 -2.73 -0.78 6.71
CA ARG A 43 -2.92 0.68 6.71
C ARG A 43 -1.60 1.44 6.72
N SER A 44 -0.63 1.03 7.54
CA SER A 44 0.69 1.66 7.57
C SER A 44 1.43 1.50 6.24
N LEU A 45 1.39 0.29 5.65
CA LEU A 45 1.98 0.04 4.34
C LEU A 45 1.31 0.86 3.23
N SER A 46 -0.02 0.94 3.22
CA SER A 46 -0.77 1.74 2.26
C SER A 46 -0.35 3.21 2.29
N ARG A 47 -0.20 3.79 3.48
CA ARG A 47 0.30 5.17 3.63
C ARG A 47 1.72 5.33 3.12
N ALA A 48 2.62 4.42 3.48
CA ALA A 48 4.02 4.48 3.04
C ALA A 48 4.15 4.38 1.51
N VAL A 49 3.36 3.51 0.88
CA VAL A 49 3.32 3.38 -0.59
C VAL A 49 2.77 4.66 -1.23
N ALA A 50 1.69 5.23 -0.69
CA ALA A 50 1.12 6.47 -1.21
C ALA A 50 2.11 7.65 -1.10
N GLN A 51 2.80 7.76 0.03
CA GLN A 51 3.83 8.78 0.25
C GLN A 51 4.99 8.62 -0.74
N ALA A 52 5.55 7.41 -0.86
CA ALA A 52 6.63 7.15 -1.82
C ALA A 52 6.21 7.40 -3.27
N TYR A 53 4.96 7.08 -3.63
CA TYR A 53 4.43 7.39 -4.95
C TYR A 53 4.33 8.91 -5.18
N TYR A 54 3.85 9.66 -4.19
CA TYR A 54 3.77 11.11 -4.26
C TYR A 54 5.15 11.75 -4.42
N GLU A 55 6.11 11.39 -3.56
CA GLU A 55 7.50 11.90 -3.61
C GLU A 55 8.16 11.60 -4.96
N ARG A 56 7.95 10.38 -5.49
CA ARG A 56 8.45 10.00 -6.81
C ARG A 56 7.84 10.88 -7.90
N ARG A 57 6.52 11.15 -7.83
CA ARG A 57 5.83 12.02 -8.79
C ARG A 57 6.30 13.47 -8.69
N GLU A 58 6.50 13.98 -7.48
CA GLU A 58 7.01 15.31 -7.20
C GLU A 58 8.44 15.48 -7.76
N SER A 59 9.33 14.50 -7.55
CA SER A 59 10.70 14.53 -8.08
C SER A 59 10.77 14.58 -9.62
N LEU A 60 9.72 14.12 -10.29
CA LEU A 60 9.60 14.12 -11.75
C LEU A 60 8.85 15.36 -12.26
N GLY A 61 8.46 16.29 -11.38
CA GLY A 61 7.67 17.47 -11.74
C GLY A 61 6.23 17.14 -12.12
N PHE A 62 5.66 16.04 -11.59
CA PHE A 62 4.31 15.55 -11.87
C PHE A 62 3.98 15.38 -13.37
N PRO A 63 4.69 14.52 -14.12
CA PRO A 63 4.69 14.47 -15.60
C PRO A 63 3.38 14.03 -16.29
N MET A 64 2.26 13.90 -15.55
CA MET A 64 0.92 13.64 -16.09
C MET A 64 -0.17 14.46 -15.37
N LEU A 65 0.24 15.38 -14.50
CA LEU A 65 -0.62 16.44 -14.03
C LEU A 65 -0.59 17.41 -15.20
N GLY A 66 -1.54 17.30 -16.12
CA GLY A 66 -1.60 18.21 -17.28
C GLY A 66 -1.55 19.66 -16.78
N ASP A 67 -1.02 20.56 -17.60
CA ASP A 67 -1.10 21.99 -17.31
C ASP A 67 -2.56 22.30 -17.00
N ALA A 68 -2.86 22.62 -15.75
CA ALA A 68 -4.19 23.06 -15.35
C ALA A 68 -4.40 24.43 -16.00
N SER A 69 -4.82 24.39 -17.26
CA SER A 69 -5.19 25.52 -18.11
C SER A 69 -6.71 25.62 -18.17
#